data_AF-A0A955NCV6-F1
#
_entry.id   AF-A0A955NCV6-F1
#
_cell.length_a   1.000
_cell.length_b   1.000
_cell.length_c   1.000
_cell.angle_alpha   90.00
_cell.angle_beta   90.00
_cell.angle_gamma   90.00
#
_symmetry.space_group_name_H-M   'P 1'
#
loop_
_entity.id
_entity.type
_entity.pdbx_description
1 polymer ?
#
loop_
_entity_poly.entity_id
_entity_poly.type
_entity_poly.pdbx_seq_one_letter_code
_entity_poly.pdbx_strand_id
1 'polypeptide(L)'
;MSILKIMAKVTSKLQLTLPKSLAEECHIQPGDRVRCERVGDSILLSAETSRASEDIRTRLEIFDHAADRRRKRARVGRKAPPKDRGWTREDLYHRGGSR
;
A
#
# COMPACT_ATOMS: atom_id res chain seq x y z
N MET A 1 11.08 1.75 -1.98
CA MET A 1 10.46 1.06 -0.82
C MET A 1 11.38 -0.08 -0.46
N SER A 2 12.33 0.18 0.43
CA SER A 2 13.37 -0.78 0.78
C SER A 2 12.80 -1.75 1.83
N ILE A 3 12.75 -3.04 1.51
CA ILE A 3 12.39 -4.06 2.48
C ILE A 3 13.65 -4.33 3.31
N LEU A 4 13.75 -3.68 4.47
CA LEU A 4 14.79 -3.98 5.47
C LEU A 4 14.52 -5.38 6.03
N LYS A 5 15.16 -6.40 5.45
CA LYS A 5 15.12 -7.78 5.96
C LYS A 5 16.13 -7.91 7.09
N ILE A 6 15.69 -7.73 8.33
CA ILE A 6 16.52 -7.84 9.52
C ILE A 6 15.96 -8.96 10.40
N MET A 7 16.82 -9.88 10.87
CA MET A 7 16.44 -10.89 11.86
C MET A 7 16.53 -10.29 13.26
N ALA A 8 15.39 -10.07 13.91
CA ALA A 8 15.33 -9.64 15.31
C ALA A 8 15.32 -10.86 16.24
N LYS A 9 16.16 -10.85 17.27
CA LYS A 9 16.19 -11.88 18.31
C LYS A 9 15.22 -11.51 19.43
N VAL A 10 14.40 -12.47 19.86
CA VAL A 10 13.56 -12.34 21.05
C VAL A 10 14.44 -12.57 22.29
N THR A 11 14.38 -11.66 23.27
CA THR A 11 15.12 -11.82 24.52
C THR A 11 14.45 -12.84 25.45
N SER A 12 15.12 -13.24 26.53
CA SER A 12 14.54 -14.13 27.55
C SER A 12 13.31 -13.57 28.25
N LYS A 13 13.08 -12.25 28.17
CA LYS A 13 11.89 -11.55 28.68
C LYS A 13 10.80 -11.38 27.62
N LEU A 14 10.91 -12.07 26.48
CA LEU A 14 10.00 -11.97 25.33
C LEU A 14 9.94 -10.56 24.73
N GLN A 15 11.03 -9.81 24.81
CA GLN A 15 11.14 -8.49 24.18
C GLN A 15 11.76 -8.61 22.79
N LEU A 16 11.24 -7.85 21.84
CA LEU A 16 11.82 -7.70 20.50
C LEU A 16 12.62 -6.39 20.46
N THR A 17 13.89 -6.47 20.08
CA THR A 17 14.69 -5.28 19.81
C THR A 17 14.41 -4.81 18.38
N LEU A 18 13.95 -3.58 18.24
CA LEU A 18 13.75 -2.95 16.95
C LEU A 18 15.07 -2.31 16.48
N PRO A 19 15.52 -2.60 15.24
CA PRO A 19 16.62 -1.87 14.63
C PRO A 19 16.32 -0.37 14.60
N LYS A 20 17.35 0.46 14.82
CA LYS A 20 17.20 1.92 14.90
C LYS A 20 16.55 2.51 13.64
N SER A 21 16.95 2.06 12.45
CA SER A 21 16.37 2.51 11.18
C SER A 21 14.87 2.22 11.09
N LEU A 22 14.42 1.04 11.54
CA LEU A 22 13.00 0.68 11.54
C LEU A 22 12.22 1.50 12.56
N ALA A 23 12.79 1.73 13.75
CA ALA A 23 12.18 2.59 14.75
C ALA A 23 12.01 4.04 14.25
N GLU A 24 12.99 4.57 13.51
CA GLU A 24 12.93 5.91 12.91
C GLU A 24 11.89 5.99 11.78
N GLU A 25 11.88 5.01 10.86
CA GLU A 25 10.90 4.92 9.75
C GLU A 25 9.46 4.80 10.25
N CYS A 26 9.24 4.02 11.31
CA CYS A 26 7.93 3.88 11.93
C CYS A 26 7.65 4.96 12.99
N HIS A 27 8.56 5.91 13.19
CA HIS A 27 8.46 7.00 14.18
C HIS A 27 8.17 6.51 15.61
N ILE A 28 8.74 5.37 16.01
CA ILE A 28 8.60 4.79 17.34
C ILE A 28 9.71 5.34 18.24
N GLN A 29 9.34 5.89 19.39
CA GLN A 29 10.27 6.41 20.41
C GLN A 29 10.21 5.55 21.68
N PRO A 30 11.30 5.49 22.48
CA PRO A 30 11.27 4.87 23.80
C PRO A 30 10.19 5.51 24.68
N GLY A 31 9.29 4.68 25.22
CA GLY A 31 8.13 5.12 26.00
C GLY A 31 6.80 5.10 25.23
N ASP A 32 6.85 4.96 23.91
CA ASP A 32 5.64 4.81 23.10
C ASP A 32 4.91 3.49 23.40
N ARG A 33 3.58 3.53 23.30
CA ARG A 33 2.76 2.33 23.33
C ARG A 33 2.58 1.81 21.91
N VAL A 34 2.73 0.50 21.76
CA VAL A 34 2.50 -0.23 20.52
C VAL A 34 1.38 -1.24 20.73
N ARG A 35 0.49 -1.32 19.76
CA ARG A 35 -0.54 -2.35 19.68
C ARG A 35 0.02 -3.54 18.95
N CYS A 36 -0.14 -4.73 19.53
CA CYS A 36 0.30 -5.99 18.96
C CYS A 36 -0.94 -6.83 18.63
N GLU A 37 -1.11 -7.17 17.36
CA GLU A 37 -2.22 -8.00 16.89
C GLU A 37 -1.69 -9.19 16.09
N ARG A 38 -2.37 -10.34 16.21
CA ARG A 38 -2.06 -11.50 15.38
C ARG A 38 -2.81 -11.38 14.05
N VAL A 39 -2.08 -11.43 12.95
CA VAL A 39 -2.62 -11.41 11.59
C VAL A 39 -2.11 -12.63 10.84
N GLY A 40 -2.95 -13.66 10.73
CA GLY A 40 -2.54 -14.97 10.20
C GLY A 40 -1.41 -15.59 11.03
N ASP A 41 -0.26 -15.78 10.39
CA ASP A 41 0.97 -16.30 11.01
C ASP A 41 1.97 -15.20 11.40
N SER A 42 1.59 -13.93 11.25
CA SER A 42 2.43 -12.78 11.56
C SER A 42 1.92 -12.02 12.78
N ILE A 43 2.82 -11.29 13.43
CA ILE A 43 2.47 -10.28 14.44
C ILE A 43 2.56 -8.92 13.76
N LEU A 44 1.45 -8.18 13.76
CA LEU A 44 1.40 -6.80 13.32
C LEU A 44 1.66 -5.89 14.54
N LEU A 45 2.67 -5.04 14.42
CA LEU A 45 2.96 -3.98 15.38
C LEU A 45 2.49 -2.65 14.80
N SER A 46 1.58 -2.01 15.51
CA SER A 46 1.03 -0.70 15.13
C SER A 46 1.33 0.28 16.25
N ALA A 47 2.09 1.32 15.97
CA ALA A 47 2.36 2.34 16.96
C ALA A 47 1.05 3.12 17.25
N GLU A 48 0.72 3.36 18.52
CA GLU A 48 -0.47 4.16 18.90
C GLU A 48 -0.26 5.66 18.67
N THR A 49 0.88 6.05 18.10
CA THR A 49 1.17 7.45 17.79
C THR A 49 0.07 7.98 16.87
N SER A 50 -0.52 9.11 17.26
CA SER A 50 -1.57 9.82 16.54
C SER A 50 -1.11 10.36 15.17
N ARG A 51 0.10 10.01 14.69
CA ARG A 51 0.61 10.36 13.36
C ARG A 51 -0.05 9.62 12.21
N ALA A 52 -1.13 8.88 12.45
CA ALA A 52 -2.11 8.57 11.39
C ALA A 52 -2.72 9.83 10.73
N SER A 53 -2.36 11.03 11.19
CA SER A 53 -2.44 12.25 10.39
C SER A 53 -1.22 12.42 9.48
N GLU A 54 -1.06 11.56 8.48
CA GLU A 54 -0.86 12.17 7.17
C GLU A 54 -2.13 13.01 6.97
N ASP A 55 -1.96 14.34 7.00
CA ASP A 55 -3.06 15.30 7.19
C ASP A 55 -4.25 14.83 6.38
N ILE A 56 -5.33 14.48 7.08
CA ILE A 56 -6.54 13.92 6.46
C ILE A 56 -6.95 14.81 5.28
N ARG A 57 -6.68 16.12 5.38
CA ARG A 57 -6.83 17.09 4.30
C ARG A 57 -5.98 16.75 3.08
N THR A 58 -4.67 16.52 3.21
CA THR A 58 -3.80 16.11 2.09
C THR A 58 -4.29 14.82 1.43
N ARG A 59 -4.74 13.83 2.20
CA ARG A 59 -5.31 12.59 1.63
C ARG A 59 -6.62 12.86 0.87
N LEU A 60 -7.48 13.72 1.41
CA LEU A 60 -8.72 14.14 0.75
C LEU A 60 -8.44 14.95 -0.51
N GLU A 61 -7.46 15.86 -0.50
CA GLU A 61 -7.04 16.65 -1.66
C GLU A 61 -6.55 15.77 -2.82
N ILE A 62 -5.72 14.76 -2.51
CA ILE A 62 -5.27 13.78 -3.50
C ILE A 62 -6.46 13.01 -4.09
N PHE A 63 -7.38 12.60 -3.22
CA PHE A 63 -8.59 11.89 -3.62
C PHE A 63 -9.47 12.74 -4.53
N ASP A 64 -9.74 13.99 -4.15
CA ASP A 64 -10.57 14.93 -4.91
C ASP A 64 -9.95 15.21 -6.29
N HIS A 65 -8.63 15.41 -6.35
CA HIS A 65 -7.93 15.59 -7.62
C HIS A 65 -8.00 14.34 -8.53
N ALA A 66 -7.99 13.13 -7.94
CA ALA A 66 -8.22 11.90 -8.69
C ALA A 66 -9.68 11.76 -9.17
N ALA A 67 -10.65 12.08 -8.31
CA ALA A 67 -12.07 12.04 -8.61
C ALA A 67 -12.42 13.04 -9.74
N ASP A 68 -11.86 14.24 -9.72
CA ASP A 68 -12.07 15.24 -10.76
C ASP A 68 -11.54 14.81 -12.12
N ARG A 69 -10.36 14.17 -12.15
CA ARG A 69 -9.84 13.56 -13.39
C ARG A 69 -10.81 12.51 -13.94
N ARG A 70 -11.43 11.71 -13.07
CA ARG A 70 -12.43 10.72 -13.46
C ARG A 70 -13.70 11.39 -14.01
N ARG A 71 -14.22 12.42 -13.33
CA ARG A 71 -15.41 13.17 -13.78
C ARG A 71 -15.18 13.87 -15.12
N LYS A 72 -14.02 14.52 -15.30
CA LYS A 72 -13.64 15.15 -16.58
C LYS A 72 -13.61 14.12 -17.73
N ARG A 73 -13.01 12.94 -17.51
CA ARG A 73 -13.03 11.84 -18.50
C ARG A 73 -14.41 11.26 -18.77
N ALA A 74 -15.33 11.29 -17.80
CA ALA A 74 -16.69 10.83 -18.01
C ALA A 74 -17.52 11.83 -18.82
N ARG A 75 -17.25 13.13 -18.65
CA ARG A 75 -17.90 14.23 -19.39
C ARG A 75 -17.44 14.32 -20.84
N VAL A 76 -16.16 14.07 -21.10
CA VAL A 76 -15.64 13.90 -22.46
C VAL A 76 -16.12 12.52 -22.93
N GLY A 77 -17.18 12.50 -23.73
CA GLY A 77 -17.88 11.27 -24.15
C GLY A 77 -16.94 10.12 -24.55
N ARG A 78 -17.42 8.89 -24.34
CA ARG A 78 -16.66 7.66 -24.57
C ARG A 78 -16.10 7.67 -26.00
N LYS A 79 -14.77 7.70 -26.14
CA LYS A 79 -14.13 7.59 -27.46
C LYS A 79 -14.62 6.31 -28.14
N ALA A 80 -14.97 6.42 -29.42
CA ALA A 80 -15.31 5.25 -30.22
C ALA A 80 -14.18 4.22 -30.10
N PRO A 81 -14.51 2.93 -29.95
CA PRO A 81 -13.49 1.90 -29.94
C PRO A 81 -12.66 2.00 -31.23
N PRO A 82 -11.33 1.77 -31.17
CA PRO A 82 -10.51 1.77 -32.38
C PRO A 82 -11.10 0.75 -33.37
N LYS A 83 -11.37 1.19 -34.59
CA LYS A 83 -11.97 0.35 -35.65
C LYS A 83 -11.09 -0.85 -35.98
N ASP A 84 -9.77 -0.67 -35.87
CA ASP A 84 -8.80 -1.72 -36.08
C ASP A 84 -7.83 -1.73 -34.91
N ARG A 85 -7.91 -2.80 -34.11
CA ARG A 85 -7.01 -3.04 -32.98
C ARG A 85 -5.87 -4.00 -33.36
N GLY A 86 -5.89 -4.56 -34.57
CA GLY A 86 -4.96 -5.62 -35.01
C GLY A 86 -5.12 -6.94 -34.26
N TRP A 87 -6.18 -7.10 -33.48
CA TRP A 87 -6.55 -8.33 -32.79
C TRP A 87 -8.05 -8.32 -32.46
N THR A 88 -8.66 -9.49 -32.60
CA THR A 88 -10.03 -9.81 -32.18
C THR A 88 -10.06 -10.15 -30.69
N ARG A 89 -11.27 -10.22 -30.12
CA ARG A 89 -11.42 -10.64 -28.71
C ARG A 89 -10.99 -12.09 -28.53
N GLU A 90 -11.29 -12.90 -29.54
CA GLU A 90 -10.99 -14.32 -29.63
C GLU A 90 -9.47 -14.54 -29.63
N ASP A 91 -8.71 -13.69 -30.32
CA ASP A 91 -7.23 -13.73 -30.32
C ASP A 91 -6.63 -13.62 -28.91
N LEU A 92 -7.27 -12.89 -27.98
CA LEU A 92 -6.78 -12.76 -26.60
C LEU A 92 -6.87 -14.06 -25.81
N TYR A 93 -7.85 -14.90 -26.12
CA TYR A 93 -8.01 -16.20 -25.48
C TYR A 93 -7.04 -17.25 -26.06
N HIS A 94 -6.60 -17.06 -27.31
CA HIS A 94 -5.66 -17.96 -27.98
C HIS A 94 -4.19 -17.55 -27.82
N ARG A 95 -3.88 -16.26 -27.62
CA ARG A 95 -2.49 -15.75 -27.50
C ARG A 95 -1.75 -16.21 -26.23
N GLY A 96 -2.45 -16.84 -25.28
CA GLY A 96 -1.87 -17.46 -24.08
C GLY A 96 -1.71 -18.98 -24.14
N GLY A 97 -2.10 -19.64 -25.24
CA GLY A 97 -1.94 -21.07 -25.40
C GLY A 97 -0.50 -21.42 -25.78
N SER A 98 0.35 -21.66 -24.76
CA SER A 98 1.64 -22.33 -24.99
C SER A 98 1.39 -23.71 -25.61
N ARG A 99 2.02 -23.97 -26.75
CA ARG A 99 2.49 -25.32 -27.09
C ARG A 99 3.92 -25.45 -26.60
#